data_AF-A0A2P4Y2C3-F1
#
_entry.id   AF-A0A2P4Y2C3-F1
#
_cell.length_a   1.000
_cell.length_b   1.000
_cell.length_c   1.000
_cell.angle_alpha   90.00
_cell.angle_beta   90.00
_cell.angle_gamma   90.00
#
_symmetry.space_group_name_H-M   'P 1'
#
loop_
_entity.id
_entity.type
_entity.pdbx_description
1 polymer ?
#
loop_
_entity_poly.entity_id
_entity_poly.type
_entity_poly.pdbx_seq_one_letter_code
_entity_poly.pdbx_strand_id
1 'polypeptide(L)' 'MCLSEVDDPLTRAMSNLKPICSKTLKANLAATIVAVERKVSAENFGPYGLIPTIASTYVALFDTYWADDGLR' A
#
# COMPACT_ATOMS: atom_id res chain seq x y z
N MET A 1 -20.11 -6.33 -8.26
CA MET A 1 -19.06 -6.83 -7.35
C MET A 1 -18.39 -7.98 -8.07
N CYS A 2 -17.06 -7.94 -8.23
CA CYS A 2 -16.35 -9.03 -8.89
C CYS A 2 -16.26 -10.22 -7.92
N LEU A 3 -16.43 -11.46 -8.39
CA LEU A 3 -16.36 -12.64 -7.53
C LEU A 3 -14.99 -12.74 -6.81
N SER A 4 -13.93 -12.30 -7.49
CA SER A 4 -12.57 -12.20 -6.93
C SER A 4 -12.43 -11.27 -5.73
N GLU A 5 -13.33 -10.29 -5.58
CA GLU A 5 -13.31 -9.37 -4.45
C GLU A 5 -13.85 -10.05 -3.18
N VAL A 6 -14.85 -10.92 -3.32
CA VAL A 6 -15.50 -11.63 -2.19
C VAL A 6 -14.64 -12.78 -1.68
N ASP A 7 -13.89 -13.43 -2.56
CA ASP A 7 -12.99 -14.54 -2.23
C ASP A 7 -11.68 -14.09 -1.58
N ASP A 8 -11.33 -12.80 -1.69
CA ASP A 8 -10.12 -12.26 -1.07
C ASP A 8 -10.21 -12.32 0.47
N PRO A 9 -9.24 -12.95 1.15
CA PRO A 9 -9.26 -13.10 2.61
C PRO A 9 -9.30 -11.76 3.36
N LEU A 10 -8.68 -10.70 2.83
CA LEU A 10 -8.71 -9.37 3.46
C LEU A 10 -10.08 -8.74 3.30
N THR A 11 -10.68 -8.82 2.12
CA THR A 11 -12.05 -8.34 1.89
C THR A 11 -13.07 -9.07 2.76
N ARG A 12 -12.92 -10.39 2.89
CA ARG A 12 -13.75 -11.18 3.81
C ARG A 12 -13.52 -10.79 5.27
N ALA A 13 -12.29 -10.48 5.67
CA ALA A 13 -12.03 -9.99 7.02
C ALA A 13 -12.67 -8.60 7.27
N MET A 14 -12.71 -7.74 6.25
CA MET A 14 -13.34 -6.42 6.34
C MET A 14 -14.86 -6.50 6.61
N SER A 15 -15.55 -7.57 6.23
CA SER A 15 -16.99 -7.73 6.53
C SER A 15 -17.27 -7.83 8.02
N ASN A 16 -16.27 -8.20 8.84
CA ASN A 16 -16.40 -8.30 10.30
C ASN A 16 -16.15 -6.95 11.00
N LEU A 17 -15.69 -5.93 10.28
CA LEU A 17 -15.42 -4.61 10.84
C LEU A 17 -16.71 -3.81 10.96
N LYS A 18 -16.76 -2.93 11.97
CA LYS A 18 -17.84 -1.94 12.05
C LYS A 18 -17.73 -0.99 10.86
N PRO A 19 -18.82 -0.74 10.14
CA PRO A 19 -18.79 0.19 9.02
C PRO A 19 -18.44 1.59 9.52
N ILE A 20 -17.56 2.26 8.78
CA ILE A 20 -17.19 3.66 9.00
C ILE A 20 -17.60 4.48 7.78
N CYS A 21 -17.81 5.79 7.98
CA CYS A 21 -18.11 6.65 6.85
C CYS A 21 -16.86 6.84 5.97
N SER A 22 -17.09 7.08 4.67
CA SER A 22 -16.02 7.24 3.68
C SER A 22 -15.06 8.39 4.02
N LYS A 23 -15.54 9.44 4.69
CA LYS A 23 -14.72 10.56 5.18
C LYS A 23 -13.68 10.10 6.20
N THR A 24 -14.10 9.30 7.18
CA THR A 24 -13.20 8.75 8.20
C THR A 24 -12.21 7.76 7.59
N LEU A 25 -12.67 6.91 6.67
CA LEU A 25 -11.78 6.00 5.96
C LEU A 25 -10.68 6.74 5.20
N LYS A 26 -11.04 7.80 4.46
CA LYS A 26 -10.06 8.64 3.73
C LYS A 26 -9.05 9.30 4.67
N ALA A 27 -9.49 9.81 5.81
CA ALA A 27 -8.60 10.41 6.80
C ALA A 27 -7.60 9.39 7.38
N ASN A 28 -8.08 8.19 7.71
CA ASN A 28 -7.23 7.10 8.22
C ASN A 28 -6.21 6.63 7.17
N LEU A 29 -6.62 6.50 5.90
CA LEU A 29 -5.72 6.14 4.81
C LEU A 29 -4.63 7.19 4.62
N ALA A 30 -4.99 8.48 4.61
CA ALA A 30 -4.02 9.57 4.49
C ALA A 30 -2.99 9.57 5.64
N ALA A 31 -3.45 9.38 6.88
CA ALA A 31 -2.55 9.29 8.03
C ALA A 31 -1.63 8.06 7.95
N THR A 32 -2.16 6.93 7.48
CA THR A 32 -1.40 5.68 7.30
C THR A 32 -0.32 5.84 6.23
N ILE A 33 -0.64 6.47 5.09
CA ILE A 33 0.32 6.76 4.02
C ILE A 33 1.50 7.56 4.58
N VAL A 34 1.24 8.66 5.27
CA VAL A 34 2.30 9.50 5.87
C VAL A 34 3.15 8.71 6.87
N ALA A 35 2.54 7.85 7.69
CA ALA A 35 3.27 7.03 8.65
C ALA A 35 4.17 5.99 7.97
N VAL A 36 3.67 5.33 6.92
CA VAL A 36 4.43 4.35 6.13
C VAL A 36 5.58 5.04 5.39
N GLU A 37 5.33 6.15 4.70
CA GLU A 37 6.36 6.91 3.99
C GLU A 37 7.49 7.36 4.92
N ARG A 38 7.16 7.82 6.14
CA ARG A 38 8.16 8.18 7.14
C ARG A 38 8.99 6.97 7.58
N LYS A 39 8.35 5.82 7.80
CA LYS A 39 9.03 4.60 8.23
C LYS A 39 9.97 4.09 7.12
N VAL A 40 9.48 4.00 5.89
CA VAL A 40 10.26 3.61 4.71
C VAL A 40 11.43 4.58 4.52
N SER A 41 11.21 5.89 4.62
CA SER A 41 12.30 6.89 4.50
C SER A 41 13.37 6.76 5.60
N ALA A 42 13.00 6.30 6.79
CA ALA A 42 13.95 6.05 7.87
C ALA A 42 14.76 4.75 7.66
N GLU A 43 14.21 3.78 6.93
CA GLU A 43 14.83 2.50 6.61
C GLU A 43 15.66 2.56 5.31
N ASN A 44 15.28 3.39 4.34
CA ASN A 44 15.95 3.57 3.05
C ASN A 44 17.23 4.43 3.16
N PHE A 45 18.32 3.84 3.66
CA PHE A 45 19.68 4.39 3.58
C PHE A 45 20.58 3.68 2.53
N GLY A 46 19.99 2.88 1.63
CA GLY A 46 20.70 2.13 0.57
C GLY A 46 20.38 2.62 -0.85
N PRO A 47 21.06 2.08 -1.88
CA PRO A 47 20.73 2.37 -3.27
C PRO A 47 19.31 1.91 -3.58
N TYR A 48 18.47 2.84 -4.03
CA TYR A 48 17.09 2.58 -4.44
C TYR A 48 16.90 2.87 -5.93
N GLY A 49 16.00 2.13 -6.56
CA GLY A 49 15.68 2.26 -7.98
C GLY A 49 14.21 2.62 -8.19
N LEU A 50 13.96 3.64 -9.01
CA LEU A 50 12.61 4.01 -9.44
C LEU A 50 12.26 3.30 -10.74
N ILE A 51 11.16 2.55 -10.73
CA ILE A 51 10.65 1.84 -11.92
C ILE A 51 9.35 2.52 -12.38
N PRO A 52 9.38 3.31 -13.47
CA PRO A 52 8.17 3.88 -14.05
C PRO A 52 7.40 2.82 -14.85
N THR A 53 6.11 2.67 -14.57
CA THR A 53 5.19 1.86 -15.41
C THR A 53 4.13 2.77 -16.01
N ILE A 54 3.92 2.64 -17.33
CA ILE A 54 2.95 3.45 -18.09
C ILE A 54 1.84 2.52 -18.58
N ALA A 55 0.61 2.80 -18.18
CA ALA A 55 -0.58 2.12 -18.69
C ALA A 55 -1.53 3.19 -19.26
N SER A 56 -1.47 3.37 -20.59
CA SER A 56 -2.26 4.25 -21.51
C SER A 56 -2.65 5.68 -21.08
N THR A 57 -3.04 5.90 -19.83
CA THR A 57 -3.47 7.17 -19.22
C THR A 57 -2.94 7.38 -17.79
N TYR A 58 -2.22 6.41 -17.22
CA TYR A 58 -1.67 6.48 -15.87
C TYR A 58 -0.16 6.19 -15.86
N VAL A 59 0.56 6.96 -15.05
CA VAL A 59 1.96 6.72 -14.71
C VAL A 59 2.00 6.30 -13.25
N ALA A 60 2.54 5.12 -12.98
CA ALA A 60 2.84 4.64 -11.64
C ALA A 60 4.36 4.63 -11.44
N LEU A 61 4.81 5.18 -10.31
CA LEU A 61 6.20 5.09 -9.87
C LEU A 61 6.27 4.11 -8.71
N PHE A 62 7.12 3.10 -8.84
CA PHE A 62 7.41 2.15 -7.78
C PHE A 62 8.83 2.39 -7.28
N ASP A 63 8.96 2.54 -5.96
CA ASP A 63 10.26 2.54 -5.28
C ASP A 63 10.61 1.10 -4.89
N THR A 64 11.82 0.68 -5.21
CA THR A 64 12.33 -0.66 -4.91
C THR A 64 13.66 -0.54 -4.19
N TYR A 65 13.76 -1.22 -3.05
CA TYR A 65 14.95 -1.24 -2.21
C TYR A 65 15.30 -2.68 -1.83
N TRP A 66 16.60 -2.93 -1.63
CA TRP A 66 17.07 -4.23 -1.15
C TRP A 66 17.04 -4.23 0.38
N ALA A 67 16.29 -5.16 0.96
CA ALA A 67 16.29 -5.39 2.41
C ALA A 67 17.14 -6.64 2.70
N ASP A 68 18.22 -6.49 3.48
CA ASP A 68 19.13 -7.58 3.84
C ASP A 68 18.46 -8.69 4.69
N ASP A 69 17.27 -8.43 5.25
CA ASP A 69 16.53 -9.36 6.10
C ASP A 69 15.80 -10.50 5.33
N GLY A 70 15.94 -10.58 4.00
CA GLY A 70 15.29 -11.62 3.17
C GLY A 70 15.94 -13.02 3.20
N LEU A 71 17.04 -13.21 3.93
CA LEU A 71 17.80 -14.49 4.01
C LEU A 71 17.92 -15.04 5.45
N ARG A 72 16.84 -15.00 6.23
CA ARG A 72 16.73 -15.74 7.50
C ARG A 72 15.52 -16.66 7.52
#